data_AF-A0A820YWU1-F1
#
_entry.id   AF-A0A820YWU1-F1
#
_cell.length_a   1.000
_cell.length_b   1.000
_cell.length_c   1.000
_cell.angle_alpha   90.00
_cell.angle_beta   90.00
_cell.angle_gamma   90.00
#
_symmetry.space_group_name_H-M   'P 1'
#
loop_
_entity.id
_entity.type
_entity.pdbx_description
1 polymer ?
#
loop_
_entity_poly.entity_id
_entity_poly.type
_entity_poly.pdbx_seq_one_letter_code
_entity_poly.pdbx_strand_id
1 'polypeptide(L)'
;MIYIRKTFPGGITQPSWFDVRPLVYDPMLSRFLPNTSIKVIVKSIMIEQWNPSYSYSRFYESCAPSYCIYYKKIRTKTIIRMMTTLLSMIGGLTVLLHLYNDLIQKYGNKLKCSCSLIASPRNRFVNIEAKFHEICSSPFVSNEWQINLTSGLVSNLSVYARRDYRRFLSAHLQFLTGLCELSMQSVNNSIDQFLSSLFVTVQLLPETDFHERLDLLIEQSKLNAPTIFDNLLFLIRSVNHGNAVISTYGTNFEYVVPWSEVLHDTYASTQAMIYNDECSCGLYMNCLSQASFINQNSSEIIPIKGLRIGCTPSESFHASTLECFYDPSCINLIQDNTNYIKSINFTSSLNPLSIMKSQYSINATIAELIDNLFIEQWIATINYSSYFERCSPLLYSYTCIEQFNLLYTVTVLLGLQGGPTIVLK
;
A
#
# COMPACT_ATOMS: atom_id res chain seq x y z
N MET A 1 14.65 -21.55 -15.78
CA MET A 1 13.93 -22.15 -16.94
C MET A 1 14.56 -21.60 -18.20
N ILE A 2 15.40 -22.40 -18.88
CA ILE A 2 16.12 -21.98 -20.08
C ILE A 2 15.50 -22.73 -21.26
N TYR A 3 14.55 -22.09 -21.94
CA TYR A 3 14.12 -22.50 -23.28
C TYR A 3 14.57 -21.40 -24.25
N ILE A 4 15.88 -21.33 -24.51
CA ILE A 4 16.39 -20.60 -25.66
C ILE A 4 16.29 -21.55 -26.84
N ARG A 5 15.42 -21.20 -27.79
CA ARG A 5 15.26 -21.87 -29.09
C ARG A 5 16.56 -21.68 -29.88
N LYS A 6 17.54 -22.58 -29.71
CA LYS A 6 18.68 -22.67 -30.65
C LYS A 6 18.16 -23.29 -31.94
N THR A 7 17.85 -22.47 -32.93
CA THR A 7 17.60 -22.89 -34.30
C THR A 7 18.93 -23.33 -34.93
N PHE A 8 19.13 -24.64 -35.06
CA PHE A 8 20.16 -25.19 -35.95
C PHE A 8 19.58 -25.32 -37.38
N PRO A 9 20.35 -25.01 -38.43
CA PRO A 9 19.91 -25.18 -39.81
C PRO A 9 20.08 -26.65 -40.21
N GLY A 10 19.09 -27.48 -39.89
CA GLY A 10 19.05 -28.88 -40.33
C GLY A 10 18.26 -29.78 -39.41
N GLY A 11 17.02 -30.09 -39.79
CA GLY A 11 16.20 -31.12 -39.15
C GLY A 11 15.41 -30.63 -37.94
N ILE A 12 14.11 -30.42 -38.11
CA ILE A 12 13.18 -30.22 -36.99
C ILE A 12 13.04 -31.57 -36.28
N THR A 13 13.84 -31.83 -35.25
CA THR A 13 13.48 -32.86 -34.27
C THR A 13 12.29 -32.32 -33.49
N GLN A 14 11.09 -32.87 -33.73
CA GLN A 14 9.93 -32.55 -32.89
C GLN A 14 10.32 -32.81 -31.43
N PRO A 15 10.14 -31.83 -30.53
CA PRO A 15 10.39 -32.07 -29.12
C PRO A 15 9.45 -33.20 -28.66
N SER A 16 10.00 -34.23 -28.03
CA SER A 16 9.19 -35.25 -27.35
C SER A 16 8.47 -34.55 -26.19
N TRP A 17 7.21 -34.20 -26.41
CA TRP A 17 6.35 -33.71 -25.34
C TRP A 17 6.33 -34.78 -24.24
N PHE A 18 6.58 -34.39 -22.99
CA PHE A 18 6.41 -35.31 -21.87
C PHE A 18 4.95 -35.74 -21.77
N ASP A 19 4.72 -36.95 -21.27
CA ASP A 19 3.39 -37.54 -21.12
C ASP A 19 2.53 -36.68 -20.17
N VAL A 20 1.63 -35.88 -20.75
CA VAL A 20 0.84 -34.89 -19.99
C VAL A 20 -0.22 -35.62 -19.20
N ARG A 21 -0.03 -35.72 -17.88
CA ARG A 21 -1.07 -36.23 -16.98
C ARG A 21 -2.08 -35.12 -16.64
N PRO A 22 -3.39 -35.40 -16.68
CA PRO A 22 -4.39 -34.42 -16.28
C PRO A 22 -4.27 -34.11 -14.77
N LEU A 23 -4.60 -32.87 -14.40
CA LEU A 23 -4.75 -32.50 -13.00
C LEU A 23 -5.92 -33.27 -12.40
N VAL A 24 -5.68 -33.94 -11.27
CA VAL A 24 -6.71 -34.68 -10.54
C VAL A 24 -7.34 -33.73 -9.53
N TYR A 25 -8.63 -33.45 -9.67
CA TYR A 25 -9.40 -32.67 -8.72
C TYR A 25 -9.85 -33.56 -7.56
N ASP A 26 -9.56 -33.15 -6.33
CA ASP A 26 -10.06 -33.79 -5.12
C ASP A 26 -10.88 -32.78 -4.30
N PRO A 27 -12.20 -32.94 -4.18
CA PRO A 27 -13.06 -32.00 -3.44
C PRO A 27 -12.75 -31.93 -1.93
N MET A 28 -11.98 -32.87 -1.36
CA MET A 28 -11.57 -32.86 0.05
C MET A 28 -10.27 -32.09 0.27
N LEU A 29 -9.43 -31.93 -0.76
CA LEU A 29 -8.11 -31.29 -0.68
C LEU A 29 -8.02 -29.98 -1.47
N SER A 30 -8.87 -29.81 -2.48
CA SER A 30 -8.87 -28.65 -3.38
C SER A 30 -9.92 -27.64 -2.94
N ARG A 31 -9.46 -26.46 -2.53
CA ARG A 31 -10.26 -25.29 -2.22
C ARG A 31 -10.90 -24.69 -3.46
N PHE A 32 -10.23 -24.77 -4.61
CA PHE A 32 -10.73 -24.20 -5.86
C PHE A 32 -11.43 -25.28 -6.70
N LEU A 33 -12.68 -25.01 -7.09
CA LEU A 33 -13.38 -25.84 -8.06
C LEU A 33 -12.66 -25.77 -9.42
N PRO A 34 -12.72 -26.83 -10.26
CA PRO A 34 -12.06 -26.84 -11.58
C PRO A 34 -12.52 -25.72 -12.52
N ASN A 35 -13.72 -25.17 -12.30
CA ASN A 35 -14.27 -24.05 -13.06
C ASN A 35 -13.98 -22.67 -12.44
N THR A 36 -13.19 -22.61 -11.36
CA THR A 36 -12.79 -21.34 -10.73
C THR A 36 -11.92 -20.55 -11.70
N SER A 37 -12.26 -19.27 -11.92
CA SER A 37 -11.44 -18.43 -12.80
C SER A 37 -10.01 -18.28 -12.27
N ILE A 38 -9.04 -18.32 -13.17
CA ILE A 38 -7.61 -18.15 -12.84
C ILE A 38 -7.38 -16.86 -12.03
N LYS A 39 -8.12 -15.78 -12.34
CA LYS A 39 -8.09 -14.52 -11.59
C LYS A 39 -8.36 -14.71 -10.09
N VAL A 40 -9.33 -15.55 -9.73
CA VAL A 40 -9.69 -15.83 -8.32
C VAL A 40 -8.63 -16.69 -7.63
N ILE A 41 -8.08 -17.67 -8.34
CA ILE A 41 -7.01 -18.53 -7.83
C ILE A 41 -5.74 -17.71 -7.57
N VAL A 42 -5.34 -16.83 -8.50
CA VAL A 42 -4.19 -15.93 -8.37
C VAL A 42 -4.39 -14.92 -7.24
N LYS A 43 -5.60 -14.33 -7.09
CA LYS A 43 -5.92 -13.45 -5.95
C LYS A 43 -5.78 -14.14 -4.59
N SER A 44 -5.91 -15.46 -4.56
CA SER A 44 -5.73 -16.29 -3.37
C SER A 44 -4.33 -16.90 -3.26
N ILE A 45 -3.40 -16.46 -4.11
CA ILE A 45 -2.00 -16.92 -4.20
C ILE A 45 -1.91 -18.45 -4.39
N MET A 46 -2.92 -19.04 -5.02
CA MET A 46 -3.01 -20.49 -5.26
C MET A 46 -2.90 -21.36 -3.99
N ILE A 47 -3.23 -20.81 -2.81
CA ILE A 47 -3.14 -21.53 -1.55
C ILE A 47 -4.39 -22.40 -1.36
N GLU A 48 -4.18 -23.72 -1.38
CA GLU A 48 -5.22 -24.74 -1.15
C GLU A 48 -5.63 -24.85 0.32
N GLN A 49 -4.66 -24.83 1.24
CA GLN A 49 -4.92 -24.96 2.68
C GLN A 49 -3.88 -24.22 3.52
N TRP A 50 -4.33 -23.67 4.65
CA TRP A 50 -3.48 -23.22 5.73
C TRP A 50 -3.49 -24.29 6.82
N ASN A 51 -2.32 -24.78 7.22
CA ASN A 51 -2.21 -25.77 8.29
C ASN A 51 -1.48 -25.17 9.51
N PRO A 52 -2.11 -24.24 10.24
CA PRO A 52 -1.46 -23.60 11.37
C PRO A 52 -1.31 -24.59 12.53
N SER A 53 -0.07 -24.85 12.95
CA SER A 53 0.20 -25.65 14.14
C SER A 53 0.38 -24.74 15.35
N TYR A 54 -0.57 -24.79 16.30
CA TYR A 54 -0.42 -24.14 17.59
C TYR A 54 -0.08 -25.19 18.65
N SER A 55 0.99 -24.97 19.41
CA SER A 55 1.37 -25.83 20.52
C SER A 55 1.31 -25.03 21.81
N TYR A 56 0.25 -25.25 22.58
CA TYR A 56 0.13 -24.65 23.90
C TYR A 56 1.26 -25.12 24.83
N SER A 57 1.71 -26.37 24.71
CA SER A 57 2.83 -26.89 25.52
C SER A 57 4.12 -26.13 25.24
N ARG A 58 4.51 -25.97 23.97
CA ARG A 58 5.71 -25.19 23.61
C ARG A 58 5.59 -23.72 24.04
N PHE A 59 4.41 -23.12 23.88
CA PHE A 59 4.15 -21.76 24.36
C PHE A 59 4.32 -21.68 25.88
N TYR A 60 3.74 -22.61 26.64
CA TYR A 60 3.82 -22.66 28.10
C TYR A 60 5.26 -22.87 28.59
N GLU A 61 6.00 -23.80 27.99
CA GLU A 61 7.42 -24.06 28.28
C GLU A 61 8.30 -22.84 27.98
N SER A 62 8.02 -22.14 26.87
CA SER A 62 8.76 -20.91 26.50
C SER A 62 8.43 -19.73 27.41
N CYS A 63 7.18 -19.66 27.87
CA CYS A 63 6.71 -18.60 28.75
C CYS A 63 7.17 -18.80 30.21
N ALA A 64 7.56 -20.02 30.59
CA ALA A 64 8.13 -20.43 31.88
C ALA A 64 7.55 -19.64 33.09
N PRO A 65 6.22 -19.68 33.32
CA PRO A 65 5.60 -18.81 34.31
C PRO A 65 6.06 -19.15 35.74
N SER A 66 6.63 -18.17 36.43
CA SER A 66 7.23 -18.33 37.78
C SER A 66 6.21 -18.36 38.92
N TYR A 67 4.97 -17.93 38.70
CA TYR A 67 3.90 -17.97 39.68
C TYR A 67 2.54 -18.00 38.98
N CYS A 68 1.59 -18.73 39.56
CA CYS A 68 0.21 -18.78 39.08
C CYS A 68 -0.63 -17.76 39.87
N ILE A 69 -1.34 -16.89 39.15
CA ILE A 69 -2.38 -16.04 39.73
C ILE A 69 -3.73 -16.64 39.36
N TYR A 70 -4.62 -16.81 40.34
CA TYR A 70 -6.01 -17.10 40.06
C TYR A 70 -6.86 -15.84 40.27
N TYR A 71 -7.89 -15.70 39.45
CA TYR A 71 -8.80 -14.56 39.49
C TYR A 71 -10.11 -15.00 40.13
N LYS A 72 -10.46 -14.39 41.26
CA LYS A 72 -11.82 -14.54 41.81
C LYS A 72 -12.70 -13.43 41.24
N LYS A 73 -13.70 -13.82 40.43
CA LYS A 73 -14.72 -12.87 39.93
C LYS A 73 -15.74 -12.62 41.04
N ILE A 74 -15.68 -11.46 41.67
CA ILE A 74 -16.65 -11.04 42.68
C ILE A 74 -17.73 -10.22 41.97
N ARG A 75 -18.97 -10.70 41.95
CA ARG A 75 -20.12 -9.92 41.48
C ARG A 75 -20.60 -9.01 42.61
N THR A 76 -20.52 -7.70 42.43
CA THR A 76 -21.15 -6.76 43.36
C THR A 76 -22.67 -6.77 43.16
N LYS A 77 -23.40 -6.72 44.28
CA LYS A 77 -24.86 -6.83 44.35
C LYS A 77 -25.58 -5.81 43.45
N THR A 78 -26.83 -6.17 43.12
CA THR A 78 -27.88 -5.50 42.34
C THR A 78 -28.01 -3.98 42.48
N ILE A 79 -27.51 -3.38 43.56
CA ILE A 79 -27.60 -1.93 43.83
C ILE A 79 -26.73 -1.11 42.88
N ILE A 80 -25.49 -1.54 42.58
CA ILE A 80 -24.65 -0.84 41.59
C ILE A 80 -25.31 -0.91 40.22
N ARG A 81 -25.86 -2.07 39.85
CA ARG A 81 -26.64 -2.23 38.61
C ARG A 81 -27.82 -1.26 38.57
N MET A 82 -28.64 -1.19 39.62
CA MET A 82 -29.77 -0.26 39.68
C MET A 82 -29.32 1.20 39.56
N MET A 83 -28.28 1.61 40.29
CA MET A 83 -27.72 2.96 40.21
C MET A 83 -27.13 3.27 38.84
N THR A 84 -26.39 2.33 38.22
CA THR A 84 -25.86 2.51 36.86
C THR A 84 -26.96 2.59 35.81
N THR A 85 -28.03 1.79 35.91
CA THR A 85 -29.18 1.89 35.00
C THR A 85 -29.95 3.19 35.21
N LEU A 86 -30.13 3.65 36.47
CA LEU A 86 -30.80 4.91 36.78
C LEU A 86 -29.97 6.11 36.27
N LEU A 87 -28.66 6.10 36.50
CA LEU A 87 -27.72 7.14 36.05
C LEU A 87 -27.56 7.16 34.52
N SER A 88 -27.55 6.00 33.85
CA SER A 88 -27.59 5.94 32.38
C SER A 88 -28.89 6.46 31.79
N MET A 89 -30.03 6.24 32.47
CA MET A 89 -31.31 6.77 32.00
C MET A 89 -31.45 8.30 32.22
N ILE A 90 -30.76 8.87 33.21
CA ILE A 90 -30.86 10.31 33.54
C ILE A 90 -29.76 11.13 32.85
N GLY A 91 -28.54 10.59 32.72
CA GLY A 91 -27.35 11.33 32.27
C GLY A 91 -26.67 10.80 31.00
N GLY A 92 -27.17 9.70 30.41
CA GLY A 92 -26.67 9.15 29.15
C GLY A 92 -25.24 8.59 29.20
N LEU A 93 -24.61 8.50 28.03
CA LEU A 93 -23.26 7.92 27.82
C LEU A 93 -22.18 8.62 28.65
N THR A 94 -22.25 9.95 28.78
CA THR A 94 -21.24 10.78 29.45
C THR A 94 -21.07 10.43 30.92
N VAL A 95 -22.18 10.20 31.64
CA VAL A 95 -22.13 9.83 33.06
C VAL A 95 -21.58 8.42 33.25
N LEU A 96 -21.92 7.47 32.35
CA LEU A 96 -21.38 6.11 32.40
C LEU A 96 -19.86 6.09 32.15
N LEU A 97 -19.39 6.89 31.18
CA LEU A 97 -17.97 7.03 30.87
C LEU A 97 -17.19 7.63 32.04
N HIS A 98 -17.73 8.69 32.66
CA HIS A 98 -17.09 9.32 33.82
C HIS A 98 -16.99 8.36 35.01
N LEU A 99 -18.07 7.62 35.31
CA LEU A 99 -18.06 6.59 36.35
C LEU A 99 -17.03 5.50 36.06
N TYR A 100 -16.90 5.07 34.81
CA TYR A 100 -15.87 4.10 34.43
C TYR A 100 -14.46 4.65 34.67
N ASN A 101 -14.21 5.90 34.30
CA ASN A 101 -12.92 6.56 34.52
C ASN A 101 -12.57 6.67 36.02
N ASP A 102 -13.54 6.98 36.88
CA ASP A 102 -13.33 6.98 38.33
C ASP A 102 -13.00 5.58 38.87
N LEU A 103 -13.73 4.56 38.39
CA LEU A 103 -13.51 3.18 38.80
C LEU A 103 -12.15 2.65 38.33
N ILE A 104 -11.70 3.03 37.13
CA ILE A 104 -10.40 2.57 36.64
C ILE A 104 -9.25 3.26 37.35
N GLN A 105 -9.38 4.53 37.75
CA GLN A 105 -8.40 5.17 38.63
C GLN A 105 -8.28 4.45 39.99
N LYS A 106 -9.40 3.99 40.55
CA LYS A 106 -9.41 3.33 41.87
C LYS A 106 -8.92 1.89 41.84
N TYR A 107 -9.28 1.12 40.81
CA TYR A 107 -9.04 -0.32 40.77
C TYR A 107 -8.01 -0.76 39.72
N GLY A 108 -7.63 0.13 38.80
CA GLY A 108 -6.69 -0.13 37.71
C GLY A 108 -7.05 -1.37 36.91
N ASN A 109 -6.03 -2.18 36.60
CA ASN A 109 -6.14 -3.39 35.78
C ASN A 109 -7.00 -4.51 36.40
N LYS A 110 -7.41 -4.37 37.68
CA LYS A 110 -8.31 -5.32 38.36
C LYS A 110 -9.77 -5.12 37.96
N LEU A 111 -10.14 -3.95 37.42
CA LEU A 111 -11.47 -3.69 36.90
C LEU A 111 -11.62 -4.29 35.51
N LYS A 112 -12.50 -5.29 35.35
CA LYS A 112 -12.73 -5.97 34.06
C LYS A 112 -14.22 -5.93 33.71
N CYS A 113 -14.56 -5.03 32.78
CA CYS A 113 -15.91 -4.88 32.26
C CYS A 113 -16.05 -5.71 30.98
N SER A 114 -17.08 -6.54 30.89
CA SER A 114 -17.34 -7.34 29.67
C SER A 114 -18.09 -6.48 28.65
N CYS A 115 -17.68 -6.52 27.39
CA CYS A 115 -18.43 -5.90 26.30
C CYS A 115 -19.64 -6.77 25.95
N SER A 116 -20.77 -6.14 25.63
CA SER A 116 -21.92 -6.84 25.07
C SER A 116 -21.74 -7.13 23.57
N LEU A 117 -21.07 -6.22 22.85
CA LEU A 117 -20.61 -6.42 21.47
C LEU A 117 -19.09 -6.60 21.46
N ILE A 118 -18.63 -7.81 21.16
CA ILE A 118 -17.21 -8.18 21.19
C ILE A 118 -16.45 -7.85 19.92
N ALA A 119 -17.15 -7.51 18.84
CA ALA A 119 -16.58 -7.19 17.54
C ALA A 119 -17.31 -6.01 16.93
N SER A 120 -16.58 -4.99 16.52
CA SER A 120 -17.13 -3.81 15.84
C SER A 120 -16.24 -3.39 14.67
N PRO A 121 -16.81 -3.00 13.52
CA PRO A 121 -16.05 -2.40 12.44
C PRO A 121 -15.31 -1.13 12.90
N ARG A 122 -14.07 -0.94 12.48
CA ARG A 122 -13.23 0.18 12.92
C ARG A 122 -13.78 1.54 12.48
N ASN A 123 -14.50 1.59 11.35
CA ASN A 123 -15.17 2.81 10.86
C ASN A 123 -16.20 3.44 11.83
N ARG A 124 -16.56 2.76 12.92
CA ARG A 124 -17.46 3.30 13.95
C ARG A 124 -16.78 4.25 14.92
N PHE A 125 -15.46 4.18 15.03
CA PHE A 125 -14.68 4.95 16.01
C PHE A 125 -13.31 5.38 15.48
N VAL A 126 -12.98 5.09 14.21
CA VAL A 126 -11.77 5.57 13.53
C VAL A 126 -12.17 6.25 12.23
N ASN A 127 -11.57 7.41 11.96
CA ASN A 127 -11.54 8.04 10.64
C ASN A 127 -10.09 8.20 10.19
N ILE A 128 -9.81 7.95 8.91
CA ILE A 128 -8.47 8.10 8.33
C ILE A 128 -8.62 8.83 7.00
N GLU A 129 -7.83 9.88 6.82
CA GLU A 129 -7.72 10.63 5.58
C GLU A 129 -6.24 10.81 5.22
N ALA A 130 -5.94 10.78 3.92
CA ALA A 130 -4.60 11.05 3.40
C ALA A 130 -4.62 12.34 2.59
N LYS A 131 -3.64 13.21 2.84
CA LYS A 131 -3.33 14.35 1.98
C LYS A 131 -2.20 13.96 1.04
N PHE A 132 -2.43 14.15 -0.24
CA PHE A 132 -1.46 13.85 -1.30
C PHE A 132 -0.67 15.10 -1.69
N HIS A 133 0.48 14.87 -2.32
CA HIS A 133 1.37 15.87 -2.86
C HIS A 133 0.63 16.74 -3.88
N GLU A 134 0.91 18.05 -3.88
CA GLU A 134 0.21 19.04 -4.70
C GLU A 134 0.19 18.66 -6.19
N ILE A 135 1.29 18.05 -6.67
CA ILE A 135 1.42 17.52 -8.04
C ILE A 135 0.22 16.68 -8.49
N CYS A 136 -0.33 15.84 -7.60
CA CYS A 136 -1.46 14.95 -7.90
C CYS A 136 -2.82 15.65 -7.95
N SER A 137 -2.88 16.92 -7.57
CA SER A 137 -4.05 17.80 -7.71
C SER A 137 -3.81 18.98 -8.67
N SER A 138 -2.60 19.05 -9.23
CA SER A 138 -2.16 20.15 -10.09
C SER A 138 -2.68 20.01 -11.52
N PRO A 139 -2.61 21.08 -12.34
CA PRO A 139 -2.93 20.99 -13.76
C PRO A 139 -2.06 19.97 -14.53
N PHE A 140 -0.86 19.64 -14.04
CA PHE A 140 0.08 18.71 -14.70
C PHE A 140 -0.45 17.28 -14.84
N VAL A 141 -1.40 16.87 -13.99
CA VAL A 141 -2.06 15.56 -14.08
C VAL A 141 -3.43 15.62 -14.74
N SER A 142 -3.90 16.82 -15.14
CA SER A 142 -5.23 17.01 -15.72
C SER A 142 -5.26 16.68 -17.22
N ASN A 143 -6.32 16.00 -17.67
CA ASN A 143 -6.50 15.62 -19.07
C ASN A 143 -6.54 16.83 -20.00
N GLU A 144 -7.19 17.92 -19.58
CA GLU A 144 -7.32 19.15 -20.36
C GLU A 144 -5.94 19.72 -20.71
N TRP A 145 -5.07 19.86 -19.71
CA TRP A 145 -3.74 20.38 -19.93
C TRP A 145 -2.88 19.46 -20.80
N GLN A 146 -2.94 18.13 -20.58
CA GLN A 146 -2.17 17.20 -21.39
C GLN A 146 -2.57 17.23 -22.86
N ILE A 147 -3.87 17.28 -23.15
CA ILE A 147 -4.38 17.41 -24.53
C ILE A 147 -3.88 18.72 -25.14
N ASN A 148 -3.92 19.82 -24.40
CA ASN A 148 -3.52 21.13 -24.90
C ASN A 148 -2.00 21.26 -25.09
N LEU A 149 -1.20 20.66 -24.22
CA LEU A 149 0.26 20.64 -24.35
C LEU A 149 0.71 19.78 -25.53
N THR A 150 -0.02 18.68 -25.80
CA THR A 150 0.31 17.74 -26.87
C THR A 150 -0.27 18.14 -28.22
N SER A 151 -1.33 18.94 -28.27
CA SER A 151 -1.89 19.47 -29.52
C SER A 151 -0.96 20.47 -30.23
N GLY A 152 -0.10 21.16 -29.47
CA GLY A 152 0.95 22.03 -30.02
C GLY A 152 2.19 21.28 -30.55
N LEU A 153 2.32 19.99 -30.23
CA LEU A 153 3.37 19.15 -30.79
C LEU A 153 3.02 18.71 -32.21
N VAL A 154 4.01 18.71 -33.10
CA VAL A 154 3.81 18.23 -34.47
C VAL A 154 3.40 16.75 -34.42
N SER A 155 2.30 16.39 -35.09
CA SER A 155 1.77 15.01 -35.14
C SER A 155 2.82 14.00 -35.62
N ASN A 156 3.80 14.45 -36.40
CA ASN A 156 4.96 13.68 -36.79
C ASN A 156 6.15 13.89 -35.84
N LEU A 157 6.30 12.98 -34.86
CA LEU A 157 7.43 12.96 -33.92
C LEU A 157 8.80 12.79 -34.60
N SER A 158 8.85 12.39 -35.88
CA SER A 158 10.11 12.30 -36.64
C SER A 158 10.73 13.68 -36.90
N VAL A 159 9.97 14.76 -36.73
CA VAL A 159 10.47 16.15 -36.83
C VAL A 159 11.36 16.51 -35.64
N TYR A 160 11.32 15.76 -34.55
CA TYR A 160 12.21 15.99 -33.42
C TYR A 160 13.37 14.99 -33.42
N ALA A 161 14.55 15.47 -33.00
CA ALA A 161 15.69 14.60 -32.76
C ALA A 161 15.30 13.49 -31.77
N ARG A 162 15.90 12.30 -31.90
CA ARG A 162 15.53 11.11 -31.09
C ARG A 162 15.55 11.37 -29.58
N ARG A 163 16.51 12.19 -29.12
CA ARG A 163 16.68 12.55 -27.70
C ARG A 163 16.03 13.88 -27.30
N ASP A 164 15.23 14.47 -28.18
CA ASP A 164 14.53 15.70 -27.85
C ASP A 164 13.39 15.42 -26.86
N TYR A 165 13.37 16.16 -25.75
CA TYR A 165 12.40 15.96 -24.68
C TYR A 165 10.94 16.11 -25.11
N ARG A 166 10.65 16.86 -26.19
CA ARG A 166 9.28 17.00 -26.73
C ARG A 166 8.65 15.66 -27.11
N ARG A 167 9.47 14.65 -27.45
CA ARG A 167 9.00 13.29 -27.72
C ARG A 167 8.57 12.52 -26.46
N PHE A 168 9.07 12.92 -25.29
CA PHE A 168 8.89 12.20 -24.02
C PHE A 168 7.88 12.87 -23.11
N LEU A 169 7.72 14.19 -23.24
CA LEU A 169 6.91 15.01 -22.35
C LEU A 169 5.51 14.43 -22.13
N SER A 170 4.78 14.10 -23.20
CA SER A 170 3.46 13.47 -23.11
C SER A 170 3.48 12.18 -22.28
N ALA A 171 4.47 11.32 -22.51
CA ALA A 171 4.61 10.04 -21.83
C ALA A 171 4.88 10.21 -20.34
N HIS A 172 5.74 11.17 -19.98
CA HIS A 172 6.02 11.47 -18.58
C HIS A 172 4.80 11.98 -17.83
N LEU A 173 3.98 12.82 -18.47
CA LEU A 173 2.80 13.39 -17.83
C LEU A 173 1.68 12.36 -17.69
N GLN A 174 1.49 11.51 -18.71
CA GLN A 174 0.58 10.37 -18.61
C GLN A 174 1.04 9.39 -17.52
N PHE A 175 2.34 9.13 -17.44
CA PHE A 175 2.89 8.28 -16.38
C PHE A 175 2.69 8.89 -15.00
N LEU A 176 2.94 10.20 -14.84
CA LEU A 176 2.67 10.94 -13.60
C LEU A 176 1.19 10.87 -13.20
N THR A 177 0.25 11.07 -14.13
CA THR A 177 -1.19 10.90 -13.87
C THR A 177 -1.47 9.50 -13.36
N GLY A 178 -0.98 8.46 -14.05
CA GLY A 178 -1.18 7.08 -13.64
C GLY A 178 -0.58 6.77 -12.26
N LEU A 179 0.61 7.31 -11.95
CA LEU A 179 1.22 7.19 -10.63
C LEU A 179 0.35 7.81 -9.54
N CYS A 180 -0.16 9.03 -9.75
CA CYS A 180 -1.03 9.72 -8.80
C CYS A 180 -2.36 8.97 -8.61
N GLU A 181 -3.03 8.57 -9.69
CA GLU A 181 -4.29 7.83 -9.63
C GLU A 181 -4.15 6.51 -8.89
N LEU A 182 -3.14 5.71 -9.25
CA LEU A 182 -2.91 4.41 -8.61
C LEU A 182 -2.45 4.55 -7.16
N SER A 183 -1.67 5.59 -6.84
CA SER A 183 -1.27 5.89 -5.46
C SER A 183 -2.48 6.21 -4.60
N MET A 184 -3.34 7.13 -5.04
CA MET A 184 -4.58 7.48 -4.34
C MET A 184 -5.50 6.27 -4.20
N GLN A 185 -5.64 5.46 -5.25
CA GLN A 185 -6.45 4.25 -5.22
C GLN A 185 -5.90 3.22 -4.23
N SER A 186 -4.58 2.99 -4.21
CA SER A 186 -3.93 2.05 -3.29
C SER A 186 -4.15 2.47 -1.84
N VAL A 187 -3.98 3.77 -1.54
CA VAL A 187 -4.20 4.33 -0.21
C VAL A 187 -5.66 4.20 0.21
N ASN A 188 -6.61 4.60 -0.64
CA ASN A 188 -8.04 4.52 -0.33
C ASN A 188 -8.49 3.08 -0.12
N ASN A 189 -8.03 2.14 -0.95
CA ASN A 189 -8.32 0.71 -0.77
C ASN A 189 -7.77 0.18 0.56
N SER A 190 -6.56 0.59 0.96
CA SER A 190 -5.96 0.21 2.24
C SER A 190 -6.76 0.78 3.43
N ILE A 191 -7.17 2.04 3.35
CA ILE A 191 -8.04 2.69 4.34
C ILE A 191 -9.37 1.95 4.44
N ASP A 192 -10.04 1.69 3.32
CA ASP A 192 -11.33 0.99 3.29
C ASP A 192 -11.24 -0.43 3.87
N GLN A 193 -10.17 -1.16 3.54
CA GLN A 193 -9.90 -2.48 4.09
C GLN A 193 -9.67 -2.42 5.61
N PHE A 194 -8.91 -1.42 6.08
CA PHE A 194 -8.68 -1.22 7.51
C PHE A 194 -9.99 -0.88 8.24
N LEU A 195 -10.76 0.07 7.73
CA LEU A 195 -11.97 0.60 8.35
C LEU A 195 -13.12 -0.43 8.37
N SER A 196 -13.20 -1.28 7.35
CA SER A 196 -14.17 -2.39 7.27
C SER A 196 -13.78 -3.59 8.15
N SER A 197 -12.51 -3.71 8.53
CA SER A 197 -12.04 -4.78 9.41
C SER A 197 -12.59 -4.66 10.84
N LEU A 198 -12.79 -5.80 11.49
CA LEU A 198 -13.30 -5.85 12.86
C LEU A 198 -12.19 -5.54 13.87
N PHE A 199 -12.54 -4.78 14.90
CA PHE A 199 -11.81 -4.67 16.14
C PHE A 199 -12.47 -5.59 17.18
N VAL A 200 -11.69 -6.50 17.75
CA VAL A 200 -12.20 -7.56 18.62
C VAL A 200 -11.70 -7.38 20.05
N THR A 201 -12.64 -7.20 20.97
CA THR A 201 -12.40 -7.04 22.41
C THR A 201 -13.50 -7.73 23.22
N VAL A 202 -13.12 -8.66 24.10
CA VAL A 202 -14.07 -9.32 25.01
C VAL A 202 -14.35 -8.44 26.24
N GLN A 203 -13.35 -7.65 26.62
CA GLN A 203 -13.40 -6.73 27.75
C GLN A 203 -13.19 -5.31 27.24
N LEU A 204 -13.85 -4.36 27.89
CA LEU A 204 -13.59 -2.95 27.65
C LEU A 204 -12.11 -2.68 27.94
N LEU A 205 -11.46 -2.02 26.98
CA LEU A 205 -10.07 -1.61 27.11
C LEU A 205 -10.03 -0.23 27.79
N PRO A 206 -9.04 0.03 28.67
CA PRO A 206 -8.70 1.39 29.04
C PRO A 206 -8.46 2.26 27.80
N GLU A 207 -8.75 3.56 27.91
CA GLU A 207 -8.59 4.50 26.79
C GLU A 207 -7.17 4.48 26.22
N THR A 208 -6.16 4.46 27.09
CA THR A 208 -4.74 4.34 26.71
C THR A 208 -4.47 3.09 25.88
N ASP A 209 -4.89 1.92 26.36
CA ASP A 209 -4.66 0.62 25.71
C ASP A 209 -5.42 0.52 24.39
N PHE A 210 -6.60 1.13 24.32
CA PHE A 210 -7.40 1.23 23.10
C PHE A 210 -6.69 2.07 22.04
N HIS A 211 -6.20 3.26 22.41
CA HIS A 211 -5.45 4.13 21.52
C HIS A 211 -4.16 3.46 21.05
N GLU A 212 -3.33 2.96 21.97
CA GLU A 212 -2.07 2.28 21.63
C GLU A 212 -2.29 1.11 20.65
N ARG A 213 -3.30 0.27 20.92
CA ARG A 213 -3.62 -0.85 20.05
C ARG A 213 -4.10 -0.41 18.67
N LEU A 214 -4.88 0.68 18.57
CA LEU A 214 -5.34 1.19 17.29
C LEU A 214 -4.24 1.90 16.52
N ASP A 215 -3.42 2.69 17.19
CA ASP A 215 -2.27 3.37 16.59
C ASP A 215 -1.32 2.36 15.96
N LEU A 216 -1.00 1.26 16.67
CA LEU A 216 -0.20 0.15 16.10
C LEU A 216 -0.83 -0.45 14.84
N LEU A 217 -2.15 -0.67 14.83
CA LEU A 217 -2.85 -1.21 13.66
C LEU A 217 -2.90 -0.21 12.51
N ILE A 218 -3.01 1.09 12.79
CA ILE A 218 -3.00 2.16 11.80
C ILE A 218 -1.61 2.26 11.17
N GLU A 219 -0.55 2.29 11.97
CA GLU A 219 0.83 2.32 11.46
C GLU A 219 1.15 1.11 10.59
N GLN A 220 0.70 -0.08 10.98
CA GLN A 220 0.82 -1.27 10.14
C GLN A 220 0.06 -1.11 8.81
N SER A 221 -1.11 -0.48 8.82
CA SER A 221 -1.88 -0.22 7.59
C SER A 221 -1.20 0.77 6.66
N LYS A 222 -0.55 1.80 7.20
CA LYS A 222 0.22 2.80 6.44
C LYS A 222 1.39 2.16 5.70
N LEU A 223 2.07 1.20 6.33
CA LEU A 223 3.21 0.49 5.72
C LEU A 223 2.81 -0.49 4.61
N ASN A 224 1.60 -1.06 4.67
CA ASN A 224 1.16 -2.05 3.68
C ASN A 224 0.83 -1.45 2.31
N ALA A 225 0.33 -0.21 2.26
CA ALA A 225 -0.14 0.40 1.00
C ALA A 225 1.00 0.63 -0.02
N PRO A 226 2.17 1.19 0.37
CA PRO A 226 3.30 1.36 -0.55
C PRO A 226 3.85 0.03 -1.05
N THR A 227 4.02 -0.96 -0.17
CA THR A 227 4.60 -2.27 -0.53
C THR A 227 3.85 -2.97 -1.66
N ILE A 228 2.51 -2.90 -1.68
CA ILE A 228 1.71 -3.51 -2.75
C ILE A 228 1.95 -2.80 -4.09
N PHE A 229 2.02 -1.48 -4.07
CA PHE A 229 2.24 -0.66 -5.25
C PHE A 229 3.65 -0.86 -5.83
N ASP A 230 4.67 -0.81 -4.97
CA ASP A 230 6.07 -0.95 -5.38
C ASP A 230 6.33 -2.30 -6.04
N ASN A 231 5.77 -3.36 -5.47
CA ASN A 231 5.87 -4.70 -6.06
C ASN A 231 5.25 -4.78 -7.45
N LEU A 232 4.10 -4.13 -7.66
CA LEU A 232 3.43 -4.10 -8.96
C LEU A 232 4.25 -3.28 -9.98
N LEU A 233 4.73 -2.10 -9.57
CA LEU A 233 5.53 -1.23 -10.42
C LEU A 233 6.85 -1.91 -10.81
N PHE A 234 7.54 -2.53 -9.85
CA PHE A 234 8.74 -3.31 -10.08
C PHE A 234 8.50 -4.47 -11.05
N LEU A 235 7.40 -5.20 -10.89
CA LEU A 235 7.04 -6.31 -11.77
C LEU A 235 6.82 -5.83 -13.21
N ILE A 236 6.05 -4.76 -13.41
CA ILE A 236 5.78 -4.20 -14.75
C ILE A 236 7.08 -3.78 -15.43
N ARG A 237 7.94 -3.04 -14.72
CA ARG A 237 9.24 -2.58 -15.24
C ARG A 237 10.15 -3.76 -15.60
N SER A 238 10.22 -4.76 -14.72
CA SER A 238 11.02 -5.97 -14.92
C SER A 238 10.53 -6.81 -16.10
N VAL A 239 9.22 -6.95 -16.27
CA VAL A 239 8.63 -7.67 -17.42
C VAL A 239 8.91 -6.92 -18.72
N ASN A 240 8.74 -5.60 -18.75
CA ASN A 240 9.02 -4.80 -19.95
C ASN A 240 10.49 -4.89 -20.37
N HIS A 241 11.42 -4.77 -19.42
CA HIS A 241 12.85 -4.86 -19.70
C HIS A 241 13.27 -6.30 -20.07
N GLY A 242 12.88 -7.29 -19.26
CA GLY A 242 13.27 -8.69 -19.46
C GLY A 242 12.75 -9.32 -20.75
N ASN A 243 11.64 -8.80 -21.30
CA ASN A 243 11.11 -9.22 -22.60
C ASN A 243 11.51 -8.29 -23.75
N ALA A 244 12.38 -7.30 -23.51
CA ALA A 244 12.80 -6.31 -24.50
C ALA A 244 11.62 -5.65 -25.25
N VAL A 245 10.53 -5.33 -24.52
CA VAL A 245 9.34 -4.71 -25.10
C VAL A 245 9.71 -3.34 -25.66
N ILE A 246 9.64 -3.19 -26.99
CA ILE A 246 10.07 -1.97 -27.68
C ILE A 246 9.11 -0.83 -27.34
N SER A 247 9.66 0.25 -26.78
CA SER A 247 8.93 1.48 -26.49
C SER A 247 8.46 2.11 -27.80
N THR A 248 7.20 2.54 -27.86
CA THR A 248 6.66 3.32 -28.99
C THR A 248 7.50 4.57 -29.31
N TYR A 249 8.22 5.09 -28.31
CA TYR A 249 9.09 6.26 -28.47
C TYR A 249 10.45 5.93 -29.11
N GLY A 250 10.79 4.64 -29.27
CA GLY A 250 12.08 4.17 -29.82
C GLY A 250 13.26 4.44 -28.88
N THR A 251 13.03 4.39 -27.57
CA THR A 251 13.95 4.90 -26.54
C THR A 251 14.78 3.81 -25.88
N ASN A 252 14.32 2.57 -25.90
CA ASN A 252 15.08 1.41 -25.41
C ASN A 252 15.70 0.62 -26.55
N PHE A 253 14.97 0.45 -27.65
CA PHE A 253 15.44 -0.20 -28.86
C PHE A 253 15.04 0.61 -30.09
N GLU A 254 15.88 0.57 -31.11
CA GLU A 254 15.61 1.16 -32.42
C GLU A 254 15.62 0.09 -33.51
N TYR A 255 14.81 0.28 -34.54
CA TYR A 255 14.84 -0.56 -35.73
C TYR A 255 15.97 -0.09 -36.65
N VAL A 256 16.80 -1.04 -37.06
CA VAL A 256 17.92 -0.85 -37.99
C VAL A 256 17.65 -1.68 -39.25
N VAL A 257 17.63 -0.99 -40.39
CA VAL A 257 17.52 -1.60 -41.71
C VAL A 257 18.90 -1.56 -42.37
N PRO A 258 19.53 -2.70 -42.69
CA PRO A 258 20.78 -2.72 -43.43
C PRO A 258 20.55 -2.14 -44.82
N TRP A 259 21.27 -1.06 -45.15
CA TRP A 259 21.14 -0.37 -46.44
C TRP A 259 21.54 -1.25 -47.65
N SER A 260 22.21 -2.39 -47.41
CA SER A 260 22.75 -3.29 -48.43
C SER A 260 21.79 -4.39 -48.92
N GLU A 261 20.58 -4.52 -48.38
CA GLU A 261 19.67 -5.65 -48.67
C GLU A 261 18.28 -5.22 -49.17
N VAL A 262 18.20 -4.18 -49.99
CA VAL A 262 16.91 -3.66 -50.53
C VAL A 262 16.22 -4.64 -51.51
N LEU A 263 16.74 -5.85 -51.75
CA LEU A 263 16.24 -6.71 -52.82
C LEU A 263 15.51 -8.00 -52.42
N HIS A 264 15.55 -8.52 -51.19
CA HIS A 264 14.66 -9.62 -50.79
C HIS A 264 14.40 -9.61 -49.27
N ASP A 265 13.14 -9.78 -48.86
CA ASP A 265 12.65 -9.96 -47.48
C ASP A 265 13.45 -9.22 -46.40
N THR A 266 13.31 -7.89 -46.34
CA THR A 266 13.97 -7.07 -45.33
C THR A 266 13.43 -7.39 -43.93
N TYR A 267 14.21 -8.13 -43.13
CA TYR A 267 13.98 -8.23 -41.69
C TYR A 267 14.47 -6.96 -41.01
N ALA A 268 13.58 -6.21 -40.36
CA ALA A 268 13.97 -5.09 -39.51
C ALA A 268 14.65 -5.64 -38.25
N SER A 269 15.98 -5.50 -38.16
CA SER A 269 16.73 -5.82 -36.95
C SER A 269 16.51 -4.75 -35.88
N THR A 270 16.72 -5.09 -34.61
CA THR A 270 16.61 -4.14 -33.50
C THR A 270 17.94 -3.97 -32.81
N GLN A 271 18.31 -2.74 -32.48
CA GLN A 271 19.51 -2.41 -31.71
C GLN A 271 19.11 -1.71 -30.40
N ALA A 272 19.79 -2.03 -29.30
CA ALA A 272 19.58 -1.35 -28.03
C ALA A 272 20.10 0.08 -28.08
N MET A 273 19.32 1.02 -27.53
CA MET A 273 19.74 2.40 -27.34
C MET A 273 20.81 2.48 -26.27
N ILE A 274 21.79 3.37 -26.48
CA ILE A 274 22.89 3.65 -25.55
C ILE A 274 22.71 5.07 -25.04
N TYR A 275 22.82 5.29 -23.72
CA TYR A 275 22.73 6.59 -23.06
C TYR A 275 24.09 7.02 -22.51
N ASN A 276 24.13 7.88 -21.47
CA ASN A 276 25.39 8.32 -20.86
C ASN A 276 26.20 7.11 -20.32
N ASP A 277 27.52 7.29 -20.22
CA ASP A 277 28.45 6.29 -19.68
C ASP A 277 28.40 4.93 -20.40
N GLU A 278 28.10 4.96 -21.71
CA GLU A 278 27.94 3.76 -22.55
C GLU A 278 26.86 2.77 -22.04
N CYS A 279 25.91 3.25 -21.23
CA CYS A 279 24.87 2.43 -20.66
C CYS A 279 23.89 1.97 -21.75
N SER A 280 23.85 0.65 -22.00
CA SER A 280 22.97 0.01 -22.98
C SER A 280 21.64 -0.43 -22.38
N CYS A 281 20.53 -0.02 -22.99
CA CYS A 281 19.17 -0.42 -22.59
C CYS A 281 18.87 -1.92 -22.76
N GLY A 282 19.70 -2.65 -23.49
CA GLY A 282 19.62 -4.11 -23.59
C GLY A 282 20.21 -4.83 -22.39
N LEU A 283 21.03 -4.14 -21.58
CA LEU A 283 21.70 -4.69 -20.41
C LEU A 283 21.15 -4.12 -19.09
N TYR A 284 20.79 -2.83 -19.09
CA TYR A 284 20.32 -2.12 -17.90
C TYR A 284 19.06 -1.33 -18.21
N MET A 285 18.05 -1.40 -17.34
CA MET A 285 16.80 -0.63 -17.53
C MET A 285 16.95 0.85 -17.17
N ASN A 286 17.87 1.16 -16.26
CA ASN A 286 18.07 2.48 -15.65
C ASN A 286 19.12 3.34 -16.36
N CYS A 287 19.31 3.17 -17.67
CA CYS A 287 20.18 4.06 -18.44
C CYS A 287 19.49 5.40 -18.66
N LEU A 288 20.21 6.50 -18.35
CA LEU A 288 19.65 7.85 -18.28
C LEU A 288 20.56 8.88 -18.97
N SER A 289 19.94 9.97 -19.44
CA SER A 289 20.60 11.21 -19.83
C SER A 289 19.78 12.40 -19.32
N GLN A 290 20.40 13.57 -19.29
CA GLN A 290 19.71 14.82 -19.00
C GLN A 290 18.63 15.09 -20.06
N ALA A 291 17.39 15.42 -19.62
CA ALA A 291 16.36 15.85 -20.55
C ALA A 291 16.70 17.25 -21.09
N SER A 292 16.58 17.43 -22.40
CA SER A 292 16.86 18.69 -23.08
C SER A 292 15.98 18.89 -24.29
N PHE A 293 15.68 20.15 -24.63
CA PHE A 293 15.17 20.52 -25.95
C PHE A 293 16.32 20.62 -26.94
N ILE A 294 16.13 20.09 -28.15
CA ILE A 294 17.16 20.07 -29.20
C ILE A 294 16.63 20.82 -30.41
N ASN A 295 17.19 21.99 -30.69
CA ASN A 295 16.82 22.74 -31.88
C ASN A 295 17.57 22.18 -33.10
N GLN A 296 16.83 21.63 -34.05
CA GLN A 296 17.40 21.05 -35.28
C GLN A 296 18.16 22.09 -36.13
N ASN A 297 17.78 23.37 -36.05
CA ASN A 297 18.36 24.41 -36.89
C ASN A 297 19.63 25.04 -36.29
N SER A 298 19.74 25.09 -34.95
CA SER A 298 20.86 25.75 -34.26
C SER A 298 21.81 24.78 -33.54
N SER A 299 21.49 23.47 -33.47
CA SER A 299 22.20 22.50 -32.62
C SER A 299 22.26 22.88 -31.14
N GLU A 300 21.43 23.84 -30.72
CA GLU A 300 21.33 24.29 -29.34
C GLU A 300 20.63 23.22 -28.51
N ILE A 301 21.23 22.90 -27.36
CA ILE A 301 20.73 21.93 -26.40
C ILE A 301 20.37 22.67 -25.12
N ILE A 302 19.08 22.76 -24.82
CA ILE A 302 18.58 23.47 -23.64
C ILE A 302 18.19 22.45 -22.57
N PRO A 303 18.95 22.28 -21.48
CA PRO A 303 18.66 21.30 -20.45
C PRO A 303 17.45 21.70 -19.60
N ILE A 304 16.66 20.72 -19.21
CA ILE A 304 15.46 20.90 -18.38
C ILE A 304 15.73 20.36 -16.98
N LYS A 305 15.85 21.27 -16.02
CA LYS A 305 16.24 20.94 -14.65
C LYS A 305 15.34 19.86 -14.03
N GLY A 306 15.97 18.89 -13.35
CA GLY A 306 15.26 17.79 -12.68
C GLY A 306 14.73 16.68 -13.59
N LEU A 307 14.52 16.92 -14.88
CA LEU A 307 13.96 15.92 -15.80
C LEU A 307 15.07 15.09 -16.48
N ARG A 308 14.82 13.80 -16.65
CA ARG A 308 15.72 12.84 -17.32
C ARG A 308 15.03 12.16 -18.50
N ILE A 309 15.80 11.71 -19.48
CA ILE A 309 15.34 10.76 -20.52
C ILE A 309 16.11 9.46 -20.38
N GLY A 310 15.58 8.36 -20.87
CA GLY A 310 16.18 7.04 -20.66
C GLY A 310 15.49 5.94 -21.46
N CYS A 311 15.83 4.69 -21.16
CA CYS A 311 15.35 3.52 -21.90
C CYS A 311 13.83 3.51 -22.09
N THR A 312 13.07 3.81 -21.06
CA THR A 312 11.62 4.02 -21.17
C THR A 312 11.22 5.28 -20.42
N PRO A 313 10.07 5.90 -20.78
CA PRO A 313 9.52 7.02 -20.03
C PRO A 313 9.30 6.72 -18.55
N SER A 314 8.94 5.47 -18.22
CA SER A 314 8.76 5.06 -16.81
C SER A 314 10.07 5.07 -16.03
N GLU A 315 11.15 4.55 -16.61
CA GLU A 315 12.47 4.52 -15.96
C GLU A 315 13.04 5.93 -15.81
N SER A 316 12.92 6.75 -16.86
CA SER A 316 13.47 8.10 -16.84
C SER A 316 12.71 9.05 -15.94
N PHE A 317 11.38 8.98 -15.92
CA PHE A 317 10.59 9.80 -15.02
C PHE A 317 10.75 9.36 -13.56
N HIS A 318 10.83 8.05 -13.29
CA HIS A 318 11.12 7.52 -11.95
C HIS A 318 12.42 8.09 -11.36
N ALA A 319 13.44 8.32 -12.20
CA ALA A 319 14.71 8.95 -11.79
C ALA A 319 14.72 10.48 -11.89
N SER A 320 13.63 11.11 -12.35
CA SER A 320 13.49 12.56 -12.42
C SER A 320 13.09 13.15 -11.06
N THR A 321 13.17 14.47 -10.92
CA THR A 321 12.70 15.23 -9.76
C THR A 321 11.58 16.20 -10.17
N LEU A 322 10.93 16.83 -9.20
CA LEU A 322 9.90 17.84 -9.46
C LEU A 322 10.46 19.27 -9.63
N GLU A 323 11.79 19.46 -9.65
CA GLU A 323 12.43 20.79 -9.67
C GLU A 323 11.85 21.75 -10.74
N CYS A 324 11.63 21.26 -11.97
CA CYS A 324 11.07 22.09 -13.04
C CYS A 324 9.64 22.57 -12.74
N PHE A 325 8.86 21.78 -12.00
CA PHE A 325 7.45 22.08 -11.72
C PHE A 325 7.28 23.16 -10.65
N TYR A 326 8.32 23.43 -9.85
CA TYR A 326 8.38 24.54 -8.91
C TYR A 326 8.98 25.82 -9.51
N ASP A 327 9.67 25.72 -10.66
CA ASP A 327 10.40 26.83 -11.28
C ASP A 327 9.57 27.49 -12.41
N PRO A 328 9.10 28.73 -12.23
CA PRO A 328 8.33 29.43 -13.27
C PRO A 328 9.10 29.55 -14.59
N SER A 329 10.42 29.75 -14.54
CA SER A 329 11.25 29.85 -15.75
C SER A 329 11.30 28.52 -16.49
N CYS A 330 11.31 27.39 -15.77
CA CYS A 330 11.30 26.06 -16.37
C CYS A 330 9.93 25.73 -16.98
N ILE A 331 8.83 26.09 -16.32
CA ILE A 331 7.47 25.94 -16.88
C ILE A 331 7.32 26.76 -18.16
N ASN A 332 7.75 28.03 -18.17
CA ASN A 332 7.72 28.87 -19.36
C ASN A 332 8.57 28.25 -20.49
N LEU A 333 9.75 27.69 -20.16
CA LEU A 333 10.59 27.01 -21.14
C LEU A 333 9.85 25.82 -21.80
N ILE A 334 9.11 25.02 -21.03
CA ILE A 334 8.30 23.94 -21.59
C ILE A 334 7.22 24.50 -22.51
N GLN A 335 6.47 25.52 -22.08
CA GLN A 335 5.38 26.12 -22.85
C GLN A 335 5.85 26.72 -24.18
N ASP A 336 6.98 27.42 -24.18
CA ASP A 336 7.55 28.05 -25.38
C ASP A 336 8.00 26.99 -26.40
N ASN A 337 8.57 25.88 -25.93
CA ASN A 337 9.10 24.83 -26.79
C ASN A 337 8.03 23.86 -27.31
N THR A 338 6.84 23.82 -26.69
CA THR A 338 5.71 22.99 -27.12
C THR A 338 4.64 23.77 -27.90
N ASN A 339 4.88 25.04 -28.26
CA ASN A 339 3.92 25.94 -28.92
C ASN A 339 2.57 26.09 -28.16
N TYR A 340 2.55 25.88 -26.85
CA TYR A 340 1.32 25.93 -26.03
C TYR A 340 0.55 27.26 -26.20
N ILE A 341 1.29 28.38 -26.28
CA ILE A 341 0.73 29.74 -26.38
C ILE A 341 0.10 30.02 -27.75
N LYS A 342 0.51 29.32 -28.82
CA LYS A 342 -0.05 29.51 -30.18
C LYS A 342 -1.34 28.73 -30.41
N SER A 343 -1.59 27.68 -29.63
CA SER A 343 -2.75 26.81 -29.83
C SER A 343 -4.05 27.36 -29.22
N ILE A 344 -4.02 28.26 -28.21
CA ILE A 344 -5.26 28.64 -27.49
C ILE A 344 -5.23 30.08 -26.94
N ASN A 345 -6.30 30.85 -27.21
CA ASN A 345 -6.69 32.08 -26.49
C ASN A 345 -7.18 31.77 -25.06
N PHE A 346 -6.43 31.02 -24.26
CA PHE A 346 -6.83 30.65 -22.89
C PHE A 346 -6.04 31.44 -21.84
N THR A 347 -6.75 31.94 -20.84
CA THR A 347 -6.25 32.75 -19.73
C THR A 347 -5.78 31.93 -18.52
N SER A 348 -5.72 30.59 -18.61
CA SER A 348 -5.20 29.75 -17.53
C SER A 348 -3.68 29.65 -17.65
N SER A 349 -2.97 30.49 -16.88
CA SER A 349 -1.53 30.32 -16.68
C SER A 349 -1.27 29.03 -15.92
N LEU A 350 -0.32 28.23 -16.39
CA LEU A 350 0.26 27.16 -15.58
C LEU A 350 1.00 27.82 -14.43
N ASN A 351 0.44 27.68 -13.24
CA ASN A 351 1.12 28.16 -12.05
C ASN A 351 2.10 27.07 -11.59
N PRO A 352 3.31 27.45 -11.19
CA PRO A 352 4.25 26.52 -10.55
C PRO A 352 3.64 25.97 -9.26
N LEU A 353 4.11 24.79 -8.85
CA LEU A 353 3.73 24.19 -7.58
C LEU A 353 4.17 25.08 -6.40
N SER A 354 3.47 24.99 -5.26
CA SER A 354 3.83 25.69 -4.03
C SER A 354 4.70 24.82 -3.12
N ILE A 355 5.83 25.38 -2.65
CA ILE A 355 6.75 24.67 -1.73
C ILE A 355 6.18 24.58 -0.30
N MET A 356 5.21 25.43 0.06
CA MET A 356 4.92 25.77 1.46
C MET A 356 4.38 24.62 2.35
N LYS A 357 4.08 23.44 1.79
CA LYS A 357 3.43 22.35 2.53
C LYS A 357 3.96 20.94 2.22
N SER A 358 5.08 20.81 1.51
CA SER A 358 5.60 19.48 1.19
C SER A 358 6.57 18.96 2.26
N GLN A 359 6.44 17.69 2.61
CA GLN A 359 7.43 16.97 3.41
C GLN A 359 8.65 16.52 2.57
N TYR A 360 8.54 16.59 1.25
CA TYR A 360 9.60 16.21 0.32
C TYR A 360 10.51 17.40 -0.01
N SER A 361 11.79 17.13 -0.22
CA SER A 361 12.70 18.09 -0.82
C SER A 361 12.31 18.35 -2.26
N ILE A 362 12.57 19.56 -2.78
CA ILE A 362 12.35 19.90 -4.19
C ILE A 362 13.19 18.98 -5.12
N ASN A 363 14.35 18.54 -4.62
CA ASN A 363 15.25 17.64 -5.34
C ASN A 363 14.94 16.15 -5.08
N ALA A 364 13.86 15.84 -4.36
CA ALA A 364 13.43 14.48 -4.17
C ALA A 364 13.08 13.85 -5.52
N THR A 365 13.52 12.61 -5.72
CA THR A 365 13.21 11.88 -6.95
C THR A 365 11.75 11.42 -6.95
N ILE A 366 11.17 11.22 -8.13
CA ILE A 366 9.84 10.62 -8.27
C ILE A 366 9.80 9.24 -7.60
N ALA A 367 10.92 8.49 -7.60
CA ALA A 367 11.07 7.27 -6.81
C ALA A 367 10.78 7.48 -5.32
N GLU A 368 11.40 8.48 -4.70
CA GLU A 368 11.19 8.81 -3.28
C GLU A 368 9.73 9.22 -2.98
N LEU A 369 9.07 9.90 -3.93
CA LEU A 369 7.65 10.24 -3.80
C LEU A 369 6.79 8.96 -3.92
N ILE A 370 7.14 8.04 -4.82
CA ILE A 370 6.45 6.76 -5.00
C ILE A 370 6.57 5.87 -3.76
N ASP A 371 7.74 5.82 -3.11
CA ASP A 371 7.99 5.00 -1.91
C ASP A 371 6.99 5.29 -0.78
N ASN A 372 6.38 6.48 -0.79
CA ASN A 372 5.34 6.91 0.15
C ASN A 372 4.02 7.28 -0.55
N LEU A 373 3.79 6.79 -1.78
CA LEU A 373 2.56 6.98 -2.57
C LEU A 373 2.13 8.45 -2.72
N PHE A 374 3.09 9.36 -2.84
CA PHE A 374 2.86 10.81 -2.90
C PHE A 374 2.10 11.35 -1.69
N ILE A 375 2.08 10.65 -0.55
CA ILE A 375 1.39 11.13 0.65
C ILE A 375 2.23 12.22 1.28
N GLU A 376 1.59 13.31 1.71
CA GLU A 376 2.17 14.40 2.51
C GLU A 376 1.83 14.24 3.99
N GLN A 377 0.61 13.80 4.29
CA GLN A 377 0.14 13.68 5.66
C GLN A 377 -0.95 12.63 5.78
N TRP A 378 -0.85 11.81 6.83
CA TRP A 378 -1.95 10.99 7.32
C TRP A 378 -2.67 11.69 8.46
N ILE A 379 -3.99 11.77 8.39
CA ILE A 379 -4.85 12.34 9.42
C ILE A 379 -5.73 11.21 9.93
N ALA A 380 -5.41 10.71 11.13
CA ALA A 380 -6.19 9.69 11.80
C ALA A 380 -6.85 10.29 13.05
N THR A 381 -8.14 10.06 13.22
CA THR A 381 -8.87 10.41 14.43
C THR A 381 -9.51 9.17 15.02
N ILE A 382 -9.37 9.01 16.34
CA ILE A 382 -9.89 7.88 17.10
C ILE A 382 -10.85 8.44 18.15
N ASN A 383 -12.06 7.87 18.24
CA ASN A 383 -13.10 8.29 19.17
C ASN A 383 -13.37 7.20 20.21
N TYR A 384 -12.77 7.34 21.38
CA TYR A 384 -12.97 6.40 22.49
C TYR A 384 -14.42 6.34 22.97
N SER A 385 -15.14 7.48 23.00
CA SER A 385 -16.55 7.51 23.41
C SER A 385 -17.42 6.64 22.50
N SER A 386 -17.19 6.70 21.18
CA SER A 386 -17.88 5.83 20.23
C SER A 386 -17.54 4.36 20.41
N TYR A 387 -16.28 4.03 20.74
CA TYR A 387 -15.89 2.66 21.09
C TYR A 387 -16.56 2.18 22.38
N PHE A 388 -16.57 3.01 23.43
CA PHE A 388 -17.18 2.72 24.72
C PHE A 388 -18.68 2.47 24.59
N GLU A 389 -19.38 3.29 23.81
CA GLU A 389 -20.80 3.09 23.48
C GLU A 389 -21.03 1.76 22.75
N ARG A 390 -20.19 1.42 21.78
CA ARG A 390 -20.29 0.17 21.01
C ARG A 390 -20.00 -1.06 21.86
N CYS A 391 -18.96 -1.03 22.69
CA CYS A 391 -18.70 -2.10 23.64
C CYS A 391 -19.89 -2.29 24.59
N SER A 392 -20.58 -1.20 24.95
CA SER A 392 -21.71 -1.17 25.88
C SER A 392 -21.40 -2.03 27.11
N PRO A 393 -20.42 -1.57 27.93
CA PRO A 393 -19.79 -2.36 28.96
C PRO A 393 -20.76 -2.67 30.08
N LEU A 394 -20.76 -3.92 30.52
CA LEU A 394 -21.54 -4.31 31.69
C LEU A 394 -20.68 -4.16 32.95
N LEU A 395 -20.93 -3.09 33.72
CA LEU A 395 -20.16 -2.67 34.91
C LEU A 395 -20.46 -3.52 36.18
N TYR A 396 -20.24 -4.85 36.14
CA TYR A 396 -20.62 -5.74 37.27
C TYR A 396 -19.52 -6.62 37.85
N SER A 397 -18.28 -6.54 37.34
CA SER A 397 -17.20 -7.40 37.85
C SER A 397 -15.86 -6.70 37.97
N TYR A 398 -15.24 -6.88 39.12
CA TYR A 398 -13.80 -6.73 39.28
C TYR A 398 -13.22 -8.11 39.61
N THR A 399 -11.98 -8.33 39.17
CA THR A 399 -11.23 -9.55 39.46
C THR A 399 -10.22 -9.24 40.54
N CYS A 400 -10.34 -9.87 41.70
CA CYS A 400 -9.29 -9.83 42.70
C CYS A 400 -8.21 -10.82 42.30
N ILE A 401 -6.97 -10.30 42.25
CA ILE A 401 -5.76 -11.09 42.12
C ILE A 401 -5.34 -11.49 43.53
N GLU A 402 -5.49 -12.77 43.86
CA GLU A 402 -4.94 -13.36 45.08
C GLU A 402 -3.70 -14.16 44.70
N GLN A 403 -2.63 -14.02 45.49
CA GLN A 403 -1.46 -14.86 45.36
C GLN A 403 -1.80 -16.26 45.88
N PHE A 404 -1.30 -17.27 45.17
CA PHE A 404 -1.51 -18.68 45.47
C PHE A 404 -1.12 -19.00 46.92
N ASN A 405 -2.09 -19.24 47.80
CA ASN A 405 -1.85 -19.58 49.20
C ASN A 405 -1.93 -21.10 49.39
N LEU A 406 -0.78 -21.73 49.54
CA LEU A 406 -0.63 -23.18 49.70
C LEU A 406 -1.42 -23.72 50.92
N LEU A 407 -1.52 -22.91 51.98
CA LEU A 407 -2.27 -23.23 53.20
C LEU A 407 -3.79 -23.30 52.93
N TYR A 408 -4.31 -22.44 52.03
CA TYR A 408 -5.72 -22.40 51.65
C TYR A 408 -6.13 -23.65 50.84
N THR A 409 -5.28 -24.11 49.92
CA THR A 409 -5.55 -25.34 49.15
C THR A 409 -5.51 -26.58 50.04
N VAL A 410 -4.55 -26.66 50.95
CA VAL A 410 -4.48 -27.75 51.94
C VAL A 410 -5.72 -27.74 52.83
N THR A 411 -6.17 -26.58 53.31
CA THR A 411 -7.41 -26.49 54.12
C THR A 411 -8.67 -26.84 53.33
N VAL A 412 -8.79 -26.47 52.06
CA VAL A 412 -9.92 -26.86 51.20
C VAL A 412 -9.92 -28.35 50.90
N LEU A 413 -8.75 -28.94 50.60
CA LEU A 413 -8.60 -30.38 50.37
C LEU A 413 -8.89 -31.19 51.65
N LEU A 414 -8.37 -30.76 52.80
CA LEU A 414 -8.67 -31.38 54.09
C LEU A 414 -10.14 -31.21 54.49
N GLY A 415 -10.76 -30.07 54.15
CA GLY A 415 -12.20 -29.83 54.35
C GLY A 415 -13.10 -30.71 53.48
N LEU A 416 -12.69 -30.98 52.23
CA LEU A 416 -13.36 -31.93 51.34
C LEU A 416 -13.18 -33.38 51.78
N GLN A 417 -12.05 -33.73 52.40
CA GLN A 417 -11.81 -35.06 52.98
C GLN A 417 -12.50 -35.27 54.33
N GLY A 418 -12.75 -34.21 55.11
CA GLY A 418 -13.38 -34.29 56.44
C GLY A 418 -14.89 -34.07 56.48
N GLY A 419 -15.50 -33.54 55.40
CA GLY A 419 -16.93 -33.22 55.34
C GLY A 419 -17.93 -34.39 55.31
N PRO A 420 -17.62 -35.58 54.75
CA PRO A 420 -18.60 -36.67 54.68
C PRO A 420 -18.71 -37.55 55.94
N THR A 421 -17.76 -37.50 56.87
CA THR A 421 -17.69 -38.43 58.02
C THR A 421 -18.43 -37.96 59.27
N ILE A 422 -18.92 -36.72 59.32
CA ILE A 422 -19.65 -36.18 60.48
C ILE A 422 -21.18 -36.22 60.28
N VAL A 423 -21.66 -36.37 59.04
CA VAL A 423 -23.12 -36.41 58.72
C VAL A 423 -23.66 -37.85 58.65
N LEU A 424 -22.81 -38.88 58.79
CA LEU A 424 -23.22 -40.28 58.92
C LEU A 424 -22.68 -40.87 60.23
N LYS A 425 -23.29 -40.45 61.35
CA LYS A 425 -23.38 -41.25 62.57
C LYS A 425 -24.70 -40.99 63.27
#